data_AF-I0B6G1-F1
#
_entry.id   AF-I0B6G1-F1
#
_cell.length_a   1.000
_cell.length_b   1.000
_cell.length_c   1.000
_cell.angle_alpha   90.00
_cell.angle_beta   90.00
_cell.angle_gamma   90.00
#
_symmetry.space_group_name_H-M   'P 1'
#
loop_
_entity.id
_entity.type
_entity.pdbx_description
1 polymer ?
#
loop_
_entity_poly.entity_id
_entity_poly.type
_entity_poly.pdbx_seq_one_letter_code
_entity_poly.pdbx_strand_id
1 'polypeptide(L)' 'MAKFANYLTLFLLVASLVMMEVHSSSSTEVPDQGRRLLMNPDSNGIPCGESCVFIPCISALLGCSCSNKVCYNNRTKS' A
#
# COMPACT_ATOMS: atom_id res chain seq x y z
N MET A 1 -36.44 -6.53 -21.21
CA MET A 1 -35.76 -6.29 -19.92
C MET A 1 -34.40 -7.02 -19.78
N ALA A 2 -34.09 -8.05 -20.58
CA ALA A 2 -32.81 -8.78 -20.50
C ALA A 2 -31.56 -7.97 -20.90
N LYS A 3 -31.69 -6.96 -21.78
CA LYS A 3 -30.55 -6.12 -22.19
C LYS A 3 -29.98 -5.27 -21.05
N PHE A 4 -30.84 -4.83 -20.13
CA PHE A 4 -30.41 -4.03 -18.97
C PHE A 4 -29.64 -4.87 -17.95
N ALA A 5 -30.10 -6.10 -17.71
CA ALA A 5 -29.40 -7.06 -16.85
C ALA A 5 -27.98 -7.36 -17.37
N ASN A 6 -27.83 -7.54 -18.69
CA ASN A 6 -26.54 -7.85 -19.29
C ASN A 6 -25.54 -6.67 -19.19
N TYR A 7 -26.05 -5.43 -19.33
CA TYR A 7 -25.23 -4.23 -19.16
C TYR A 7 -24.80 -4.03 -17.70
N LEU A 8 -25.71 -4.30 -16.75
CA LEU A 8 -25.42 -4.23 -15.33
C LEU A 8 -24.38 -5.28 -14.91
N THR A 9 -24.48 -6.51 -15.42
CA THR A 9 -23.47 -7.55 -15.17
C THR A 9 -22.11 -7.20 -15.78
N LEU A 10 -22.07 -6.64 -16.99
CA LEU A 10 -20.83 -6.16 -17.60
C LEU A 10 -20.19 -5.04 -16.78
N PHE A 11 -20.99 -4.08 -16.30
CA PHE A 11 -20.51 -2.97 -15.48
C PHE A 11 -19.91 -3.47 -14.15
N LEU A 12 -20.57 -4.41 -13.47
CA LEU A 12 -20.07 -5.00 -12.22
C LEU A 12 -18.78 -5.82 -12.41
N LEU A 13 -18.64 -6.53 -13.54
CA LEU A 13 -17.42 -7.27 -13.87
C LEU A 13 -16.24 -6.31 -14.14
N VAL A 14 -16.46 -5.26 -14.92
CA VAL A 14 -15.43 -4.25 -15.20
C VAL A 14 -15.03 -3.50 -13.93
N ALA A 15 -16.00 -3.12 -13.09
CA ALA A 15 -15.71 -2.48 -11.80
C ALA A 15 -14.88 -3.39 -10.89
N SER A 16 -15.18 -4.69 -10.83
CA SER A 16 -14.41 -5.66 -10.03
C SER A 16 -12.97 -5.82 -10.52
N LEU A 17 -12.74 -5.77 -11.83
CA LEU A 17 -11.39 -5.81 -12.41
C LEU A 17 -10.59 -4.53 -12.10
N VAL A 18 -11.26 -3.36 -12.07
CA VAL A 18 -10.63 -2.09 -11.67
C VAL A 18 -10.35 -2.04 -10.16
N MET A 19 -11.14 -2.74 -9.33
CA MET A 19 -10.83 -2.91 -7.91
C MET A 19 -9.67 -3.88 -7.64
N MET A 20 -9.15 -4.57 -8.66
CA MET A 20 -7.95 -5.41 -8.59
C MET A 20 -6.65 -4.59 -8.56
N GLU A 21 -6.71 -3.38 -7.98
CA GLU A 21 -5.56 -2.53 -7.64
C GLU A 21 -5.59 -2.11 -6.15
N VAL A 22 -6.66 -2.46 -5.40
CA VAL A 22 -6.78 -2.17 -3.95
C VAL A 22 -6.54 -3.44 -3.12
N HIS A 23 -5.46 -4.14 -3.44
CA HIS A 23 -4.74 -4.98 -2.49
C HIS A 23 -3.24 -4.93 -2.83
N SER A 24 -2.64 -3.75 -2.62
CA SER A 24 -1.24 -3.67 -2.22
C SER A 24 -1.13 -3.05 -0.82
N SER A 25 -2.15 -3.25 0.00
CA SER A 25 -2.04 -3.30 1.45
C SER A 25 -2.24 -4.75 1.85
N SER A 26 -1.28 -5.62 1.55
CA SER A 26 -1.25 -6.93 2.22
C SER A 26 -0.82 -6.70 3.67
N SER A 27 -1.77 -6.26 4.49
CA SER A 27 -1.85 -6.65 5.90
C SER A 27 -2.32 -8.10 5.95
N THR A 28 -1.55 -9.01 5.38
CA THR A 28 -1.59 -10.40 5.79
C THR A 28 -0.92 -10.44 7.15
N GLU A 29 -1.56 -11.10 8.11
CA GLU A 29 -0.98 -11.47 9.38
C GLU A 29 0.33 -12.23 9.12
N VAL A 30 1.47 -11.53 9.17
CA VAL A 30 2.80 -12.13 9.09
C VAL A 30 3.16 -12.62 10.49
N PRO A 31 3.52 -13.91 10.67
CA PRO A 31 3.94 -14.44 11.96
C PRO A 31 5.04 -13.58 12.57
N ASP A 32 4.95 -13.35 13.89
CA ASP A 32 5.63 -12.36 14.74
C ASP A 32 7.18 -12.21 14.62
N GLN A 33 7.82 -13.01 13.78
CA GLN A 33 9.27 -13.00 13.56
C GLN A 33 9.73 -11.89 12.60
N GLY A 34 8.88 -11.43 11.66
CA GLY A 34 9.22 -10.36 10.71
C GLY A 34 9.05 -8.93 11.25
N ARG A 35 8.23 -8.77 12.29
CA ARG A 35 7.86 -7.45 12.86
C ARG A 35 9.03 -6.77 13.58
N ARG A 36 10.01 -7.53 14.08
CA ARG A 36 11.22 -6.99 14.71
C ARG A 36 12.29 -6.50 13.71
N LEU A 37 12.25 -6.97 12.46
CA LEU A 37 13.17 -6.52 11.42
C LEU A 37 12.69 -5.24 10.73
N LEU A 38 11.37 -5.03 10.63
CA LEU A 38 10.76 -3.81 10.09
C LEU A 38 10.52 -2.72 11.15
N MET A 39 10.67 -3.06 12.42
CA MET A 39 10.63 -2.10 13.53
C MET A 39 12.05 -1.87 14.05
N ASN A 40 13.03 -1.84 13.14
CA ASN A 40 14.27 -1.15 13.43
C ASN A 40 13.95 0.34 13.30
N PRO A 41 13.95 1.12 14.39
CA PRO A 41 13.86 2.56 14.28
C PRO A 41 15.16 3.03 13.65
N ASP A 42 15.23 2.98 12.32
CA ASP A 42 16.09 3.90 11.61
C ASP A 42 15.78 5.29 12.16
N SER A 43 16.80 6.12 12.34
CA SER A 43 16.67 7.49 12.85
C SER A 43 15.69 8.39 12.07
N ASN A 44 15.08 7.83 11.01
CA ASN A 44 14.12 8.44 10.09
C ASN A 44 12.65 8.12 10.41
N GLY A 45 12.32 7.24 11.36
CA GLY A 45 10.94 7.01 11.83
C GLY A 45 10.36 5.64 11.47
N ILE A 46 9.03 5.50 11.52
CA ILE A 46 8.32 4.24 11.25
C ILE A 46 8.19 4.04 9.73
N PRO A 47 8.50 2.85 9.18
CA PRO A 47 8.33 2.61 7.75
C PRO A 47 6.85 2.66 7.32
N CYS A 48 6.58 3.25 6.16
CA CYS A 48 5.25 3.40 5.55
C CYS A 48 4.79 2.15 4.78
N GLY A 49 5.59 1.08 4.77
CA GLY A 49 5.31 -0.15 4.02
C GLY A 49 5.61 -0.08 2.53
N GLU A 50 6.18 1.02 2.04
CA GLU A 50 6.56 1.21 0.64
C GLU A 50 8.08 1.15 0.48
N SER A 51 8.54 0.68 -0.68
CA SER A 51 9.96 0.69 -1.05
C SER A 51 10.20 1.68 -2.19
N CYS A 52 11.25 2.47 -2.08
CA CYS A 52 11.62 3.48 -3.06
C CYS A 52 12.83 3.10 -3.92
N VAL A 53 12.97 1.80 -4.25
CA VAL A 53 14.05 1.30 -5.11
C VAL A 53 13.83 1.69 -6.57
N PHE A 54 12.59 1.53 -7.05
CA PHE A 54 12.22 1.72 -8.46
C PHE A 54 11.10 2.75 -8.66
N ILE A 55 10.28 2.98 -7.63
CA ILE A 55 9.09 3.84 -7.68
C ILE A 55 9.19 4.82 -6.51
N PRO A 56 8.84 6.11 -6.68
CA PRO A 56 8.79 7.04 -5.56
C PRO A 56 7.74 6.60 -4.52
N CYS A 57 7.90 7.06 -3.28
CA CYS A 57 6.92 6.85 -2.22
C CYS A 57 5.56 7.42 -2.65
N ILE A 58 4.53 6.58 -2.81
CA ILE A 58 3.18 7.02 -3.21
C ILE A 58 2.56 7.82 -2.06
N SER A 59 2.83 7.39 -0.84
CA SER A 59 2.46 8.05 0.40
C SER A 59 3.31 9.29 0.71
N ALA A 60 4.10 9.80 -0.24
CA ALA A 60 4.85 11.05 -0.06
C ALA A 60 3.94 12.23 0.31
N LEU A 61 2.73 12.27 -0.26
CA LEU A 61 1.68 13.25 0.07
C LEU A 61 1.22 13.16 1.53
N LEU A 62 1.32 11.97 2.14
CA LEU A 62 0.95 11.73 3.53
C LEU A 62 2.11 12.03 4.50
N GLY A 63 3.29 12.39 4.00
CA GLY A 63 4.48 12.67 4.80
C GLY A 63 5.48 11.50 4.86
N CYS A 64 5.40 10.55 3.94
CA CYS A 64 6.44 9.54 3.80
C CYS A 64 7.61 10.08 2.96
N SER A 65 8.84 9.72 3.34
CA SER A 65 10.05 10.12 2.63
C SER A 65 10.94 8.91 2.38
N CYS A 66 11.56 8.86 1.21
CA CYS A 66 12.45 7.78 0.83
C CYS A 66 13.79 7.90 1.57
N SER A 67 14.15 6.86 2.33
CA SER A 67 15.46 6.72 2.96
C SER A 67 15.94 5.29 2.80
N ASN A 68 17.20 5.07 2.45
CA ASN A 68 17.77 3.72 2.31
C ASN A 68 16.87 2.73 1.53
N LYS A 69 16.26 3.20 0.42
CA LYS A 69 15.36 2.42 -0.45
C LYS A 69 14.03 1.98 0.20
N VAL A 70 13.69 2.49 1.38
CA VAL A 70 12.42 2.28 2.09
C VAL A 70 11.76 3.63 2.37
N CYS A 71 10.45 3.69 2.31
CA CYS A 71 9.69 4.91 2.61
C CYS A 71 9.38 4.96 4.11
N TYR A 72 9.78 6.04 4.79
CA TYR A 72 9.59 6.25 6.23
C TYR A 72 8.70 7.45 6.51
N ASN A 73 7.88 7.37 7.56
CA ASN A 73 6.98 8.43 7.97
C ASN A 73 7.70 9.46 8.86
N ASN A 74 7.92 10.65 8.32
CA ASN A 74 8.62 11.72 9.03
C ASN A 74 7.78 12.34 10.17
N ARG A 75 6.46 12.16 10.19
CA ARG A 75 5.58 12.70 11.23
C ARG A 75 5.69 11.94 12.55
N THR A 76 6.18 10.70 12.49
CA THR A 76 6.35 9.82 13.66
C THR A 76 7.74 9.92 14.27
N LYS A 77 8.58 10.83 13.77
CA LYS A 77 9.89 11.14 14.34
C LYS A 77 9.69 11.87 15.67
N SER A 78 9.68 11.10 16.76
CA SER A 78 9.68 11.61 18.15
C SER A 78 11.05 12.11 18.56
#